data_AF-A0A818E9R9-F1
#
_entry.id   AF-A0A818E9R9-F1
#
_cell.length_a   1.000
_cell.length_b   1.000
_cell.length_c   1.000
_cell.angle_alpha   90.00
_cell.angle_beta   90.00
_cell.angle_gamma   90.00
#
_symmetry.space_group_name_H-M   'P 1'
#
loop_
_entity.id
_entity.type
_entity.pdbx_description
1 polymer ?
#
loop_
_entity_poly.entity_id
_entity_poly.type
_entity_poly.pdbx_seq_one_letter_code
_entity_poly.pdbx_strand_id
1 'polypeptide(L)'
;MVAVIKGRILPVFAVRVYSFGTETVTPRIREFDSYSELQNFIRDSADPIVLPGVTLFLKFPWLGNIGHSLFDGLYPAYVALIHFPPRHLQPFRLLCAIDECKTCQDEDILNRFAGLGIIKHYVLNDMSNGSWFVFDEFVMGGGMMCQRCTQPNLQLPGGVELDGSRLFRDRLYAQDGVIPPTRRYKNSA
;
A
#
# COMPACT_ATOMS: atom_id res chain seq x y z
N MET A 1 -2.81 0.43 15.19
CA MET A 1 -3.11 -0.44 16.35
C MET A 1 -4.09 -1.51 15.88
N VAL A 2 -4.05 -2.72 16.43
CA VAL A 2 -5.02 -3.78 16.17
C VAL A 2 -5.78 -4.07 17.47
N ALA A 3 -7.10 -3.96 17.44
CA ALA A 3 -7.97 -4.29 18.56
C ALA A 3 -8.40 -5.75 18.48
N VAL A 4 -8.21 -6.52 19.56
CA VAL A 4 -8.44 -7.97 19.55
C VAL A 4 -9.12 -8.45 20.82
N ILE A 5 -9.89 -9.52 20.72
CA ILE A 5 -10.45 -10.20 21.90
C ILE A 5 -9.37 -11.08 22.51
N LYS A 6 -9.20 -10.97 23.83
CA LYS A 6 -8.22 -11.74 24.61
C LYS A 6 -8.38 -13.24 24.39
N GLY A 7 -7.26 -13.96 24.36
CA GLY A 7 -7.23 -15.40 24.08
C GLY A 7 -7.30 -15.76 22.59
N ARG A 8 -7.41 -14.78 21.68
CA ARG A 8 -7.20 -15.00 20.25
C ARG A 8 -5.71 -15.21 19.99
N ILE A 9 -5.36 -16.34 19.37
CA ILE A 9 -4.00 -16.56 18.87
C ILE A 9 -3.84 -15.72 17.59
N LEU A 10 -2.92 -14.77 17.64
CA LEU A 10 -2.58 -13.93 16.50
C LEU A 10 -1.24 -14.39 15.92
N PRO A 11 -1.06 -14.32 14.59
CA PRO A 11 0.27 -14.47 14.02
C PRO A 11 1.18 -13.34 14.50
N VAL A 12 2.48 -13.57 14.49
CA VAL A 12 3.46 -12.51 14.75
C VAL A 12 3.35 -11.46 13.64
N PHE A 13 2.79 -10.30 13.97
CA PHE A 13 2.68 -9.19 13.04
C PHE A 13 4.01 -8.42 12.97
N ALA A 14 4.90 -8.82 12.08
CA ALA A 14 6.08 -8.05 11.71
C ALA A 14 6.03 -7.79 10.20
N VAL A 15 5.58 -6.59 9.82
CA VAL A 15 5.38 -6.24 8.42
C VAL A 15 6.58 -5.43 7.94
N ARG A 16 7.25 -5.89 6.88
CA ARG A 16 8.31 -5.13 6.25
C ARG A 16 7.72 -4.07 5.33
N VAL A 17 7.98 -2.82 5.65
CA VAL A 17 7.31 -1.67 5.04
C VAL A 17 8.16 -0.88 4.06
N TYR A 18 9.48 -1.14 4.06
CA TYR A 18 10.45 -0.37 3.33
C TYR A 18 11.20 -1.25 2.34
N SER A 19 11.16 -0.88 1.06
CA SER A 19 11.67 -1.68 -0.05
C SER A 19 13.18 -1.94 0.01
N PHE A 20 13.96 -1.08 0.67
CA PHE A 20 15.43 -1.16 0.70
C PHE A 20 16.05 -1.47 2.06
N GLY A 21 15.27 -1.47 3.14
CA GLY A 21 15.80 -1.66 4.49
C GLY A 21 15.08 -2.77 5.21
N THR A 22 15.61 -3.18 6.35
CA THR A 22 15.08 -4.28 7.17
C THR A 22 14.06 -3.80 8.20
N GLU A 23 13.62 -2.54 8.09
CA GLU A 23 12.63 -1.96 8.98
C GLU A 23 11.32 -2.75 8.91
N THR A 24 10.87 -3.16 10.08
CA THR A 24 9.60 -3.85 10.29
C THR A 24 8.72 -3.01 11.18
N VAL A 25 7.44 -2.94 10.83
CA VAL A 25 6.41 -2.34 11.66
C VAL A 25 5.67 -3.47 12.35
N THR A 26 5.68 -3.44 13.67
CA THR A 26 4.83 -4.28 14.51
C THR A 26 3.65 -3.43 14.99
N PRO A 27 2.43 -3.73 14.51
CA PRO A 27 1.24 -3.05 15.00
C PRO A 27 1.10 -3.23 16.51
N ARG A 28 0.86 -2.13 17.23
CA ARG A 28 0.46 -2.21 18.65
C ARG A 28 -0.85 -2.99 18.75
N ILE A 29 -0.92 -3.94 19.67
CA ILE A 29 -2.11 -4.73 19.93
C ILE A 29 -2.77 -4.18 21.20
N ARG A 30 -4.09 -3.99 21.15
CA ARG A 30 -4.91 -3.71 22.32
C ARG A 30 -5.90 -4.84 22.50
N GLU A 31 -5.79 -5.53 23.62
CA GLU A 31 -6.67 -6.65 23.96
C GLU A 31 -7.89 -6.17 24.74
N PHE A 32 -9.01 -6.84 24.54
CA PHE A 32 -10.28 -6.62 25.23
C PHE A 32 -10.77 -7.96 25.79
N ASP A 33 -11.27 -7.96 27.03
CA ASP A 33 -11.71 -9.19 27.70
C ASP A 33 -13.00 -9.74 27.06
N SER A 34 -13.80 -8.89 26.39
CA SER A 34 -15.03 -9.32 25.71
C SER A 34 -15.36 -8.48 24.47
N TYR A 35 -16.25 -9.00 23.62
CA TYR A 35 -16.77 -8.25 22.47
C TYR A 35 -17.56 -7.01 22.89
N SER A 36 -18.28 -7.08 24.01
CA SER A 36 -19.01 -5.94 24.58
C SER A 36 -18.06 -4.80 24.97
N GLU A 37 -16.92 -5.14 25.59
CA GLU A 37 -15.90 -4.14 25.96
C GLU A 37 -15.27 -3.50 24.72
N LEU A 38 -14.95 -4.30 23.70
CA LEU A 38 -14.46 -3.79 22.42
C LEU A 38 -15.47 -2.84 21.77
N GLN A 39 -16.76 -3.23 21.73
CA GLN A 39 -17.82 -2.39 21.17
C GLN A 39 -17.98 -1.07 21.95
N ASN A 40 -17.95 -1.12 23.28
CA ASN A 40 -18.02 0.08 24.12
C ASN A 40 -16.80 0.98 23.88
N PHE A 41 -15.60 0.43 23.76
CA PHE A 41 -14.41 1.21 23.41
C PHE A 41 -14.55 1.90 22.05
N ILE A 42 -15.02 1.19 21.02
CA ILE A 42 -15.21 1.75 19.68
C ILE A 42 -16.24 2.89 19.72
N ARG A 43 -17.39 2.66 20.37
CA ARG A 43 -18.49 3.62 20.41
C ARG A 43 -18.20 4.84 21.29
N ASP A 44 -17.63 4.63 22.47
CA ASP A 44 -17.64 5.63 23.54
C ASP A 44 -16.27 6.29 23.76
N SER A 45 -15.18 5.69 23.28
CA SER A 45 -13.81 6.21 23.48
C SER A 45 -13.09 6.51 22.18
N ALA A 46 -13.30 5.71 21.14
CA ALA A 46 -12.56 5.85 19.89
C ALA A 46 -13.19 6.86 18.94
N ASP A 47 -14.53 6.90 18.85
CA ASP A 47 -15.31 7.68 17.87
C ASP A 47 -14.61 7.76 16.49
N PRO A 48 -14.40 6.61 15.83
CA PRO A 48 -13.43 6.52 14.76
C PRO A 48 -13.94 7.15 13.46
N ILE A 49 -13.04 7.87 12.80
CA ILE A 49 -13.19 8.24 11.40
C ILE A 49 -12.97 6.99 10.54
N VAL A 50 -14.04 6.50 9.92
CA VAL A 50 -13.97 5.34 9.04
C VAL A 50 -13.49 5.75 7.65
N LEU A 51 -12.46 5.07 7.17
CA LEU A 51 -11.89 5.22 5.84
C LEU A 51 -12.33 4.01 4.98
N PRO A 52 -13.37 4.19 4.13
CA PRO A 52 -13.93 3.07 3.40
C PRO A 52 -13.01 2.60 2.27
N GLY A 53 -13.18 1.34 1.90
CA GLY A 53 -12.50 0.68 0.80
C GLY A 53 -11.05 0.28 1.09
N VAL A 54 -10.32 -0.05 0.03
CA VAL A 54 -8.92 -0.51 0.14
C VAL A 54 -7.99 0.67 0.35
N THR A 55 -7.19 0.61 1.41
CA THR A 55 -6.05 1.49 1.62
C THR A 55 -4.75 0.68 1.52
N LEU A 56 -3.86 1.12 0.63
CA LEU A 56 -2.56 0.51 0.37
C LEU A 56 -1.46 1.38 0.96
N PHE A 57 -0.66 0.83 1.86
CA PHE A 57 0.47 1.53 2.46
C PHE A 57 1.75 1.36 1.62
N LEU A 58 2.47 2.46 1.43
CA LEU A 58 3.82 2.43 0.87
C LEU A 58 4.74 3.45 1.55
N LYS A 59 6.03 3.10 1.65
CA LYS A 59 7.10 3.92 2.19
C LYS A 59 8.30 3.83 1.25
N PHE A 60 8.75 4.96 0.74
CA PHE A 60 9.96 5.07 -0.07
C PHE A 60 10.56 6.47 0.13
N PRO A 61 11.89 6.62 0.03
CA PRO A 61 12.51 7.94 0.04
C PRO A 61 12.61 8.48 -1.40
N TRP A 62 13.02 9.74 -1.56
CA TRP A 62 13.26 10.36 -2.89
C TRP A 62 11.99 10.71 -3.67
N LEU A 63 10.99 11.24 -2.98
CA LEU A 63 9.94 11.99 -3.65
C LEU A 63 10.59 13.10 -4.50
N GLY A 64 10.18 13.20 -5.77
CA GLY A 64 10.79 14.07 -6.79
C GLY A 64 11.63 13.33 -7.83
N ASN A 65 11.93 12.04 -7.62
CA ASN A 65 12.48 11.18 -8.65
C ASN A 65 11.41 10.18 -9.11
N ILE A 66 10.86 10.40 -10.30
CA ILE A 66 9.76 9.57 -10.81
C ILE A 66 10.13 8.10 -10.96
N GLY A 67 11.40 7.78 -11.24
CA GLY A 67 11.88 6.40 -11.31
C GLY A 67 11.75 5.70 -9.96
N HIS A 68 12.23 6.34 -8.89
CA HIS A 68 12.10 5.80 -7.53
C HIS A 68 10.64 5.73 -7.08
N SER A 69 9.85 6.78 -7.32
CA SER A 69 8.43 6.81 -6.95
C SER A 69 7.63 5.67 -7.61
N LEU A 70 7.90 5.37 -8.88
CA LEU A 70 7.23 4.28 -9.58
C LEU A 70 7.77 2.90 -9.19
N PHE A 71 9.08 2.69 -9.24
CA PHE A 71 9.64 1.33 -9.17
C PHE A 71 9.99 0.88 -7.76
N ASP A 72 10.29 1.80 -6.85
CA ASP A 72 10.69 1.47 -5.49
C ASP A 72 9.53 1.57 -4.50
N GLY A 73 8.61 2.50 -4.75
CA GLY A 73 7.41 2.73 -3.95
C GLY A 73 6.20 2.02 -4.52
N LEU A 74 5.67 2.56 -5.62
CA LEU A 74 4.33 2.22 -6.09
C LEU A 74 4.22 0.81 -6.69
N TYR A 75 5.18 0.39 -7.51
CA TYR A 75 5.20 -0.93 -8.15
C TYR A 75 5.15 -2.08 -7.14
N PRO A 76 6.09 -2.19 -6.17
CA PRO A 76 6.05 -3.30 -5.21
C PRO A 76 4.79 -3.28 -4.33
N ALA A 77 4.27 -2.10 -3.98
CA ALA A 77 3.02 -1.99 -3.25
C ALA A 77 1.83 -2.49 -4.07
N TYR A 78 1.75 -2.12 -5.36
CA TYR A 78 0.72 -2.61 -6.27
C TYR A 78 0.82 -4.12 -6.50
N VAL A 79 2.03 -4.65 -6.67
CA VAL A 79 2.25 -6.10 -6.81
C VAL A 79 1.78 -6.85 -5.56
N ALA A 80 2.06 -6.33 -4.35
CA ALA A 80 1.52 -6.89 -3.12
C ALA A 80 -0.02 -6.91 -3.12
N LEU A 81 -0.66 -5.89 -3.69
CA LEU A 81 -2.11 -5.82 -3.83
C LEU A 81 -2.68 -6.87 -4.81
N ILE A 82 -1.92 -7.28 -5.84
CA ILE A 82 -2.35 -8.30 -6.81
C ILE A 82 -2.60 -9.65 -6.12
N HIS A 83 -1.86 -9.96 -5.06
CA HIS A 83 -2.07 -11.18 -4.25
C HIS A 83 -3.43 -11.24 -3.54
N PHE A 84 -4.16 -10.12 -3.49
CA PHE A 84 -5.49 -10.04 -2.92
C PHE A 84 -6.51 -9.72 -4.01
N PRO A 85 -6.79 -10.65 -4.95
CA PRO A 85 -7.79 -10.38 -5.98
C PRO A 85 -9.20 -10.20 -5.37
N PRO A 86 -10.07 -9.37 -5.95
CA PRO A 86 -9.83 -8.52 -7.13
C PRO A 86 -9.34 -7.09 -6.76
N ARG A 87 -8.73 -6.87 -5.59
CA ARG A 87 -8.50 -5.52 -5.04
C ARG A 87 -7.67 -4.61 -5.95
N HIS A 88 -6.67 -5.16 -6.65
CA HIS A 88 -5.83 -4.41 -7.60
C HIS A 88 -6.61 -3.86 -8.82
N LEU A 89 -7.79 -4.40 -9.13
CA LEU A 89 -8.63 -3.96 -10.24
C LEU A 89 -9.51 -2.74 -9.88
N GLN A 90 -9.67 -2.44 -8.59
CA GLN A 90 -10.53 -1.37 -8.12
C GLN A 90 -9.72 -0.09 -7.81
N PRO A 91 -10.37 1.08 -7.72
CA PRO A 91 -9.77 2.24 -7.08
C PRO A 91 -9.40 1.94 -5.62
N PHE A 92 -8.25 2.42 -5.18
CA PHE A 92 -7.78 2.30 -3.81
C PHE A 92 -7.17 3.63 -3.36
N ARG A 93 -6.99 3.77 -2.04
CA ARG A 93 -6.33 4.92 -1.43
C ARG A 93 -4.90 4.57 -1.11
N LEU A 94 -3.98 5.51 -1.31
CA LEU A 94 -2.61 5.33 -0.85
C LEU A 94 -2.41 5.98 0.52
N LEU A 95 -1.81 5.26 1.46
CA LEU A 95 -1.23 5.84 2.67
C LEU A 95 0.29 5.90 2.50
N CYS A 96 0.80 7.10 2.22
CA CYS A 96 2.19 7.31 1.81
C CYS A 96 3.04 7.83 2.98
N ALA A 97 4.04 7.06 3.41
CA ALA A 97 5.13 7.56 4.24
C ALA A 97 6.27 8.05 3.33
N ILE A 98 6.15 9.29 2.88
CA ILE A 98 7.03 9.97 1.92
C ILE A 98 7.52 11.30 2.50
N ASP A 99 8.63 11.80 1.98
CA ASP A 99 9.19 13.11 2.35
C ASP A 99 8.24 14.25 1.94
N GLU A 100 8.30 15.39 2.64
CA GLU A 100 7.58 16.58 2.19
C GLU A 100 8.30 17.15 0.96
N CYS A 101 7.59 17.22 -0.17
CA CYS A 101 8.08 17.92 -1.34
C CYS A 101 7.02 18.86 -1.92
N LYS A 102 7.36 20.14 -2.04
CA LYS A 102 6.45 21.18 -2.50
C LYS A 102 6.35 21.30 -4.03
N THR A 103 7.34 20.75 -4.75
CA THR A 103 7.47 20.90 -6.20
C THR A 103 7.46 19.57 -6.95
N CYS A 104 7.25 18.46 -6.25
CA CYS A 104 7.34 17.14 -6.84
C CYS A 104 6.03 16.77 -7.54
N GLN A 105 6.13 16.45 -8.83
CA GLN A 105 4.99 16.11 -9.69
C GLN A 105 4.59 14.63 -9.60
N ASP A 106 5.41 13.81 -8.97
CA ASP A 106 5.15 12.38 -8.81
C ASP A 106 3.99 12.09 -7.85
N GLU A 107 3.68 12.98 -6.90
CA GLU A 107 2.46 12.88 -6.09
C GLU A 107 1.18 12.82 -6.96
N ASP A 108 1.11 13.62 -8.03
CA ASP A 108 -0.05 13.61 -8.94
C ASP A 108 -0.18 12.27 -9.69
N ILE A 109 0.95 11.62 -10.00
CA ILE A 109 0.98 10.30 -10.61
C ILE A 109 0.52 9.24 -9.60
N LEU A 110 1.01 9.29 -8.35
CA LEU A 110 0.56 8.40 -7.29
C LEU A 110 -0.96 8.56 -7.04
N ASN A 111 -1.44 9.80 -6.96
CA ASN A 111 -2.83 10.16 -6.72
C ASN A 111 -3.76 9.59 -7.80
N ARG A 112 -3.42 9.80 -9.08
CA ARG A 112 -4.17 9.27 -10.22
C ARG A 112 -4.10 7.76 -10.31
N PHE A 113 -2.92 7.16 -10.11
CA PHE A 113 -2.78 5.71 -10.13
C PHE A 113 -3.66 5.01 -9.09
N ALA A 114 -3.77 5.58 -7.89
CA ALA A 114 -4.60 5.06 -6.81
C ALA A 114 -6.09 5.13 -7.14
N GLY A 115 -6.55 6.26 -7.68
CA GLY A 115 -7.96 6.50 -8.04
C GLY A 115 -8.83 6.99 -6.89
N LEU A 116 -8.49 6.71 -5.62
CA LEU A 116 -9.09 7.36 -4.43
C LEU A 116 -8.15 8.36 -3.75
N GLY A 117 -7.00 8.59 -4.38
CA GLY A 117 -6.00 9.56 -3.98
C GLY A 117 -5.06 9.14 -2.86
N ILE A 118 -4.32 10.12 -2.33
CA ILE A 118 -3.27 9.92 -1.32
C ILE A 118 -3.65 10.50 0.04
N ILE A 119 -3.28 9.81 1.11
CA ILE A 119 -3.15 10.34 2.46
C ILE A 119 -1.66 10.31 2.80
N LYS A 120 -1.11 11.46 3.19
CA LYS A 120 0.27 11.52 3.67
C LYS A 120 0.30 11.04 5.12
N HIS A 121 1.21 10.11 5.42
CA HIS A 121 1.29 9.45 6.72
C HIS A 121 1.53 10.45 7.86
N TYR A 122 2.35 11.48 7.65
CA TYR A 122 2.58 12.52 8.66
C TYR A 122 1.29 13.33 8.94
N VAL A 123 0.50 13.66 7.93
CA VAL A 123 -0.81 14.33 8.11
C VAL A 123 -1.75 13.44 8.93
N LEU A 124 -1.84 12.14 8.59
CA LEU A 124 -2.68 11.22 9.34
C LEU A 124 -2.20 11.08 10.80
N ASN A 125 -0.88 11.06 11.02
CA ASN A 125 -0.28 11.00 12.35
C ASN A 125 -0.61 12.25 13.18
N ASP A 126 -0.53 13.44 12.57
CA ASP A 126 -0.89 14.70 13.22
C ASP A 126 -2.39 14.73 13.58
N MET A 127 -3.25 14.27 12.68
CA MET A 127 -4.69 14.14 12.92
C MET A 127 -5.03 13.04 13.95
N SER A 128 -4.12 12.10 14.20
CA SER A 128 -4.33 11.03 15.18
C SER A 128 -4.15 11.50 16.62
N ASN A 129 -3.78 12.76 16.85
CA ASN A 129 -3.71 13.37 18.18
C ASN A 129 -5.11 13.75 18.69
N GLY A 130 -5.96 12.74 18.92
CA GLY A 130 -7.33 12.90 19.41
C GLY A 130 -8.38 12.14 18.62
N SER A 131 -8.04 11.63 17.44
CA SER A 131 -8.96 10.89 16.57
C SER A 131 -8.44 9.49 16.26
N TRP A 132 -9.35 8.52 16.18
CA TRP A 132 -9.05 7.18 15.71
C TRP A 132 -9.43 7.04 14.23
N PHE A 133 -8.58 6.39 13.44
CA PHE A 133 -8.89 6.05 12.05
C PHE A 133 -9.08 4.55 11.93
N VAL A 134 -10.19 4.14 11.33
CA VAL A 134 -10.50 2.74 11.06
C VAL A 134 -10.54 2.53 9.56
N PHE A 135 -9.74 1.59 9.08
CA PHE A 135 -9.70 1.21 7.67
C PHE A 135 -10.56 -0.04 7.47
N ASP A 136 -11.43 -0.04 6.45
CA ASP A 136 -12.19 -1.25 6.07
C ASP A 136 -11.23 -2.37 5.65
N GLU A 137 -10.32 -2.05 4.71
CA GLU A 137 -9.25 -2.93 4.29
C GLU A 137 -7.93 -2.15 4.26
N PHE A 138 -6.92 -2.66 4.97
CA PHE A 138 -5.58 -2.07 5.00
C PHE A 138 -4.55 -3.09 4.53
N VAL A 139 -3.95 -2.84 3.37
CA VAL A 139 -2.88 -3.66 2.80
C VAL A 139 -1.56 -2.96 3.08
N MET A 140 -0.69 -3.65 3.82
CA MET A 140 0.61 -3.14 4.20
C MET A 140 1.67 -4.21 3.97
N GLY A 141 2.81 -3.78 3.43
CA GLY A 141 3.99 -4.62 3.30
C GLY A 141 4.25 -5.06 1.88
N GLY A 142 5.15 -4.34 1.20
CA GLY A 142 5.70 -4.73 -0.11
C GLY A 142 6.85 -5.74 -0.01
N GLY A 143 7.36 -6.04 1.19
CA GLY A 143 8.44 -7.00 1.40
C GLY A 143 9.69 -6.69 0.57
N MET A 144 10.18 -7.68 -0.18
CA MET A 144 11.26 -7.56 -1.18
C MET A 144 10.71 -7.61 -2.62
N MET A 145 9.40 -7.33 -2.81
CA MET A 145 8.71 -7.60 -4.08
C MET A 145 9.25 -6.79 -5.27
N CYS A 146 9.95 -5.68 -5.02
CA CYS A 146 10.66 -4.93 -6.06
C CYS A 146 11.71 -5.80 -6.79
N GLN A 147 12.30 -6.80 -6.12
CA GLN A 147 13.44 -7.55 -6.64
C GLN A 147 13.06 -8.82 -7.42
N ARG A 148 11.78 -9.26 -7.39
CA ARG A 148 11.42 -10.62 -7.85
C ARG A 148 10.37 -10.71 -8.95
N CYS A 149 9.76 -9.60 -9.37
CA CYS A 149 8.59 -9.61 -10.25
C CYS A 149 8.83 -9.01 -11.65
N THR A 150 10.09 -8.92 -12.11
CA THR A 150 10.44 -8.25 -13.38
C THR A 150 10.56 -9.20 -14.59
N GLN A 151 10.46 -10.51 -14.41
CA GLN A 151 10.66 -11.49 -15.49
C GLN A 151 9.43 -12.39 -15.67
N PRO A 152 8.67 -12.25 -16.78
CA PRO A 152 7.56 -13.17 -17.08
C PRO A 152 8.04 -14.60 -17.44
N ASN A 153 9.31 -14.76 -17.81
CA ASN A 153 9.85 -16.03 -18.33
C ASN A 153 10.88 -16.71 -17.41
N LEU A 154 11.17 -16.13 -16.24
CA LEU A 154 12.13 -16.66 -15.28
C LEU A 154 11.56 -16.51 -13.87
N GLN A 155 10.97 -17.60 -13.38
CA GLN A 155 10.55 -17.72 -11.99
C GLN A 155 11.79 -18.12 -11.17
N LEU A 156 12.35 -17.17 -10.42
CA LEU A 156 13.32 -17.53 -9.37
C LEU A 156 12.62 -18.47 -8.37
N PRO A 157 13.34 -19.37 -7.67
CA PRO A 157 12.74 -20.19 -6.62
C PRO A 157 11.97 -19.33 -5.61
N GLY A 158 10.66 -19.58 -5.46
CA GLY A 158 9.75 -18.78 -4.65
C GLY A 158 9.17 -17.52 -5.33
N GLY A 159 9.40 -17.33 -6.63
CA GLY A 159 8.66 -16.37 -7.45
C GLY A 159 7.21 -16.85 -7.64
N VAL A 160 6.30 -15.92 -7.92
CA VAL A 160 4.92 -16.24 -8.31
C VAL A 160 4.75 -15.67 -9.72
N GLU A 161 4.16 -16.42 -10.65
CA GLU A 161 3.80 -15.91 -11.98
C GLU A 161 2.74 -14.83 -11.80
N LEU A 162 3.21 -13.59 -11.68
CA LEU A 162 2.41 -12.39 -11.61
C LEU A 162 2.78 -11.59 -12.84
N ASP A 163 1.82 -11.34 -13.71
CA ASP A 163 1.97 -10.41 -14.83
C ASP A 163 1.97 -8.95 -14.34
N GLY A 164 2.64 -8.71 -13.20
CA GLY A 164 2.57 -7.48 -12.41
C GLY A 164 3.08 -6.28 -13.19
N SER A 165 4.16 -6.44 -13.96
CA SER A 165 4.70 -5.38 -14.81
C SER A 165 3.70 -4.93 -15.89
N ARG A 166 3.00 -5.88 -16.54
CA ARG A 166 1.95 -5.54 -17.51
C ARG A 166 0.76 -4.91 -16.81
N LEU A 167 0.26 -5.51 -15.73
CA LEU A 167 -0.90 -5.02 -14.98
C LEU A 167 -0.67 -3.61 -14.42
N PHE A 168 0.53 -3.34 -13.92
CA PHE A 168 0.94 -2.02 -13.43
C PHE A 168 0.95 -0.98 -14.56
N ARG A 169 1.62 -1.31 -15.66
CA ARG A 169 1.68 -0.47 -16.86
C ARG A 169 0.29 -0.18 -17.44
N ASP A 170 -0.54 -1.22 -17.57
CA ASP A 170 -1.89 -1.09 -18.12
C ASP A 170 -2.76 -0.20 -17.23
N ARG A 171 -2.60 -0.29 -15.91
CA ARG A 171 -3.26 0.62 -14.97
C ARG A 171 -2.75 2.06 -15.10
N LEU A 172 -1.45 2.29 -15.18
CA LEU A 172 -0.89 3.65 -15.41
C LEU A 172 -1.50 4.27 -16.66
N TYR A 173 -1.43 3.54 -17.79
CA TYR A 173 -2.02 4.00 -19.05
C TYR A 173 -3.52 4.29 -18.93
N ALA A 174 -4.28 3.41 -18.30
CA ALA A 174 -5.72 3.61 -18.12
C ALA A 174 -6.04 4.87 -17.29
N GLN A 175 -5.28 5.14 -16.23
CA GLN A 175 -5.49 6.32 -15.37
C GLN A 175 -5.08 7.63 -16.06
N ASP A 176 -4.16 7.56 -17.01
CA ASP A 176 -3.74 8.70 -17.85
C ASP A 176 -4.53 8.82 -19.17
N GLY A 177 -5.52 7.94 -19.42
CA GLY A 177 -6.29 7.95 -20.67
C GLY A 177 -5.47 7.59 -21.92
N VAL A 178 -4.32 6.92 -21.73
CA VAL A 178 -3.41 6.52 -22.80
C VAL A 178 -3.72 5.08 -23.21
N ILE A 179 -3.71 4.81 -24.52
CA ILE A 179 -3.91 3.46 -25.05
C ILE A 179 -2.59 2.68 -24.90
N PRO A 180 -2.59 1.50 -24.26
CA PRO A 180 -1.37 0.69 -24.14
C PRO A 180 -0.82 0.29 -25.53
N PRO A 181 0.51 0.27 -25.71
CA PRO A 181 1.11 -0.12 -26.97
C PRO A 181 0.80 -1.59 -27.29
N THR A 182 0.27 -1.85 -28.48
CA THR A 182 -0.11 -3.19 -28.97
C THR A 182 1.08 -4.05 -29.39
N ARG A 183 2.28 -3.46 -29.58
CA ARG A 183 3.54 -4.16 -29.89
C ARG A 183 4.70 -3.59 -29.07
N ARG A 184 5.55 -4.47 -28.54
CA ARG A 184 6.88 -4.07 -28.04
C ARG A 184 7.81 -3.95 -29.25
N TYR A 185 8.28 -2.75 -29.56
CA TYR A 185 9.38 -2.59 -30.51
C TYR A 185 10.65 -3.13 -29.84
N LYS A 186 11.12 -4.31 -30.29
CA LYS A 186 12.47 -4.79 -29.97
C LYS A 186 13.47 -3.98 -30.82
N ASN A 187 13.72 -2.74 -30.45
CA ASN A 187 14.95 -2.12 -30.87
C ASN A 187 15.98 -2.51 -29.81
N SER A 188 16.79 -3.51 -30.15
CA SER A 188 17.96 -3.92 -29.39
C SER A 188 18.86 -2.71 -29.19
N ALA A 189 19.07 -2.29 -27.94
CA ALA A 189 20.19 -1.46 -27.56
C ALA A 189 21.36 -2.38 -27.17
#